data_AF-A0A7S1ULU4-F1
#
_entry.id   AF-A0A7S1ULU4-F1
#
_cell.length_a   1.000
_cell.length_b   1.000
_cell.length_c   1.000
_cell.angle_alpha   90.00
_cell.angle_beta   90.00
_cell.angle_gamma   90.00
#
_symmetry.space_group_name_H-M   'P 1'
#
loop_
_entity.id
_entity.type
_entity.pdbx_description
1 polymer ?
#
loop_
_entity_poly.entity_id
_entity_poly.type
_entity_poly.pdbx_seq_one_letter_code
_entity_poly.pdbx_strand_id
1 'polypeptide(L)'
;SKHPKIVLQRALQLLRISNKFIFRLLVDKYVFKSEEKNRPQRAQELLDLIQKAGPTAIKVGQALSVRPDLIPEEYSEALSTLQDRVPPFPTSKAKQILQDELGTQYTLLKDVTTECVASASIGQVYKGRILTEEGEEQEVAIKVQRPNVLAEIALDLYL
;
A
#
# COMPACT_ATOMS: atom_id res chain seq x y z
N SER A 1 -18.52 4.90 -25.21
CA SER A 1 -19.05 4.78 -23.82
C SER A 1 -20.55 4.50 -23.89
N LYS A 2 -21.01 3.28 -23.55
CA LYS A 2 -22.39 2.82 -23.84
C LYS A 2 -23.46 3.15 -22.77
N HIS A 3 -23.13 3.84 -21.67
CA HIS A 3 -24.09 4.11 -20.59
C HIS A 3 -23.97 5.52 -19.95
N PRO A 4 -24.37 6.60 -20.66
CA PRO A 4 -24.24 7.98 -20.16
C PRO A 4 -25.04 8.26 -18.87
N LYS A 5 -26.19 7.59 -18.68
CA LYS A 5 -27.03 7.75 -17.48
C LYS A 5 -26.36 7.21 -16.21
N ILE A 6 -25.63 6.10 -16.32
CA ILE A 6 -24.92 5.47 -15.17
C ILE A 6 -23.76 6.36 -14.73
N VAL A 7 -23.02 6.93 -15.69
CA VAL A 7 -21.94 7.88 -15.41
C VAL A 7 -22.48 9.11 -14.70
N LEU A 8 -23.60 9.66 -15.18
CA LEU A 8 -24.24 10.83 -14.55
C LEU A 8 -24.75 10.53 -13.14
N GLN A 9 -25.38 9.38 -12.92
CA GLN A 9 -25.83 8.95 -11.58
C GLN A 9 -24.65 8.82 -10.61
N ARG A 10 -23.56 8.20 -11.06
CA ARG A 10 -22.34 8.06 -10.24
C ARG A 10 -21.70 9.41 -9.96
N ALA A 11 -21.64 10.31 -10.94
CA ALA A 11 -21.14 11.68 -10.75
C ALA A 11 -21.98 12.46 -9.72
N LEU A 12 -23.32 12.41 -9.84
CA LEU A 12 -24.23 13.05 -8.89
C LEU A 12 -24.09 12.47 -7.47
N GLN A 13 -23.92 11.15 -7.35
CA GLN A 13 -23.68 10.49 -6.08
C GLN A 13 -22.38 10.98 -5.44
N LEU A 14 -21.27 11.01 -6.19
CA LEU A 14 -19.99 11.49 -5.67
C LEU A 14 -20.07 12.97 -5.27
N LEU A 15 -20.63 13.82 -6.12
CA LEU A 15 -20.84 15.24 -5.82
C LEU A 15 -21.64 15.45 -4.54
N ARG A 16 -22.72 14.68 -4.34
CA ARG A 16 -23.55 14.80 -3.12
C ARG A 16 -22.76 14.48 -1.86
N ILE A 17 -21.98 13.40 -1.85
CA ILE A 17 -21.26 12.97 -0.65
C ILE A 17 -20.03 13.87 -0.41
N SER A 18 -19.33 14.29 -1.47
CA SER A 18 -18.23 15.25 -1.39
C SER A 18 -18.67 16.63 -0.90
N ASN A 19 -19.82 17.15 -1.36
CA ASN A 19 -20.34 18.44 -0.91
C ASN A 19 -20.62 18.45 0.61
N LYS A 20 -21.14 17.35 1.17
CA LYS A 20 -21.37 17.22 2.62
C LYS A 20 -20.06 17.29 3.41
N PHE A 21 -19.01 16.65 2.91
CA PHE A 21 -17.69 16.65 3.54
C PHE A 21 -17.03 18.03 3.48
N ILE A 22 -17.03 18.67 2.30
CA ILE A 22 -16.50 20.03 2.13
C ILE A 22 -17.24 21.02 3.04
N PHE A 23 -18.56 20.93 3.12
CA PHE A 23 -19.35 21.78 4.02
C PHE A 23 -18.91 21.62 5.49
N ARG A 24 -18.69 20.38 5.94
CA ARG A 24 -18.21 20.11 7.30
C ARG A 24 -16.80 20.63 7.55
N LEU A 25 -15.89 20.51 6.58
CA LEU A 25 -14.55 21.12 6.67
C LEU A 25 -14.62 22.64 6.78
N LEU A 26 -15.48 23.28 5.98
CA LEU A 26 -15.68 24.74 6.04
C LEU A 26 -16.28 25.17 7.37
N VAL A 27 -17.23 24.42 7.91
CA VAL A 27 -17.82 24.67 9.23
C VAL A 27 -16.78 24.53 10.34
N ASP A 28 -15.96 23.47 10.32
CA ASP A 28 -14.91 23.26 11.31
C ASP A 28 -13.86 24.40 11.28
N LYS A 29 -13.50 24.86 10.07
CA LYS A 29 -12.49 25.90 9.87
C LYS A 29 -12.99 27.32 10.18
N TYR A 30 -14.18 27.68 9.71
CA TYR A 30 -14.67 29.06 9.73
C TYR A 30 -15.71 29.35 10.81
N VAL A 31 -16.51 28.35 11.21
CA VAL A 31 -17.61 28.57 12.19
C VAL A 31 -17.13 28.24 13.59
N PHE A 32 -16.61 27.04 13.81
CA PHE A 32 -16.25 26.55 15.14
C PHE A 32 -14.76 26.68 15.49
N LYS A 33 -13.89 26.94 14.50
CA LYS A 33 -12.42 26.93 14.64
C LYS A 33 -11.90 25.68 15.36
N SER A 34 -12.60 24.55 15.20
CA SER A 34 -12.31 23.28 15.85
C SER A 34 -11.63 22.29 14.90
N GLU A 35 -10.92 22.81 13.90
CA GLU A 35 -10.30 22.02 12.84
C GLU A 35 -9.41 20.93 13.42
N GLU A 36 -8.43 21.29 14.25
CA GLU A 36 -7.47 20.34 14.84
C GLU A 36 -8.16 19.23 15.63
N LYS A 37 -9.12 19.60 16.48
CA LYS A 37 -9.91 18.64 17.28
C LYS A 37 -10.67 17.64 16.40
N ASN A 38 -11.15 18.08 15.24
CA ASN A 38 -11.98 17.27 14.36
C ASN A 38 -11.17 16.53 13.27
N ARG A 39 -9.85 16.79 13.14
CA ARG A 39 -8.98 16.17 12.11
C ARG A 39 -9.06 14.64 12.09
N PRO A 40 -8.97 13.90 13.22
CA PRO A 40 -9.05 12.44 13.19
C PRO A 40 -10.39 11.94 12.60
N GLN A 41 -11.50 12.58 12.97
CA GLN A 41 -12.81 12.22 12.45
C GLN A 41 -12.93 12.55 10.95
N ARG A 42 -12.40 13.69 10.50
CA ARG A 42 -12.43 14.09 9.10
C ARG A 42 -11.51 13.25 8.22
N ALA A 43 -10.37 12.80 8.75
CA ALA A 43 -9.48 11.86 8.10
C ALA A 43 -10.18 10.53 7.80
N GLN A 44 -10.92 9.98 8.77
CA GLN A 44 -11.73 8.78 8.57
C GLN A 44 -12.86 9.00 7.55
N GLU A 45 -13.54 10.15 7.60
CA GLU A 45 -14.57 10.50 6.61
C GLU A 45 -13.99 10.60 5.18
N LEU A 46 -12.78 11.15 5.03
CA LEU A 46 -12.08 11.22 3.74
C LEU A 46 -11.71 9.83 3.22
N LEU A 47 -11.18 8.96 4.09
CA LEU A 47 -10.87 7.58 3.77
C LEU A 47 -12.09 6.83 3.22
N ASP A 48 -13.24 6.94 3.91
CA ASP A 48 -14.49 6.32 3.47
C ASP A 48 -14.99 6.86 2.12
N LEU A 49 -14.82 8.17 1.88
CA LEU A 49 -15.17 8.81 0.61
C LEU A 49 -14.32 8.27 -0.54
N ILE A 50 -13.01 8.15 -0.32
CA ILE A 50 -12.07 7.65 -1.32
C ILE A 50 -12.40 6.20 -1.69
N GLN A 51 -12.67 5.35 -0.71
CA GLN A 51 -13.10 3.96 -0.95
C GLN A 51 -14.41 3.91 -1.76
N LYS A 52 -15.41 4.73 -1.41
CA LYS A 52 -16.69 4.82 -2.15
C LYS A 52 -16.53 5.37 -3.57
N ALA A 53 -15.59 6.28 -3.79
CA ALA A 53 -15.30 6.85 -5.10
C ALA A 53 -14.73 5.78 -6.06
N GLY A 54 -13.94 4.85 -5.52
CA GLY A 54 -13.49 3.65 -6.21
C GLY A 54 -12.01 3.71 -6.63
N PRO A 55 -11.56 2.79 -7.51
CA PRO A 55 -10.14 2.49 -7.72
C PRO A 55 -9.25 3.69 -8.07
N THR A 56 -9.74 4.62 -8.91
CA THR A 56 -8.97 5.82 -9.28
C THR A 56 -8.74 6.74 -8.09
N ALA A 57 -9.76 6.93 -7.23
CA ALA A 57 -9.63 7.75 -6.03
C ALA A 57 -8.73 7.06 -4.99
N ILE A 58 -8.81 5.73 -4.88
CA ILE A 58 -7.92 4.94 -4.01
C ILE A 58 -6.46 5.20 -4.37
N LYS A 59 -6.10 5.19 -5.67
CA LYS A 59 -4.73 5.52 -6.12
C LYS A 59 -4.30 6.93 -5.72
N VAL A 60 -5.20 7.91 -5.79
CA VAL A 60 -4.92 9.28 -5.31
C VAL A 60 -4.69 9.30 -3.80
N GLY A 61 -5.53 8.59 -3.03
CA GLY A 61 -5.37 8.44 -1.60
C GLY A 61 -4.04 7.78 -1.21
N GLN A 62 -3.64 6.72 -1.93
CA GLN A 62 -2.35 6.06 -1.75
C GLN A 62 -1.17 7.00 -2.04
N ALA A 63 -1.24 7.82 -3.10
CA ALA A 63 -0.20 8.79 -3.42
C ALA A 63 -0.09 9.90 -2.37
N LEU A 64 -1.21 10.33 -1.79
CA LEU A 64 -1.24 11.32 -0.72
C LEU A 64 -0.76 10.75 0.62
N SER A 65 -1.02 9.48 0.92
CA SER A 65 -0.66 8.87 2.22
C SER A 65 0.85 8.74 2.46
N VAL A 66 1.67 8.89 1.42
CA VAL A 66 3.14 8.84 1.51
C VAL A 66 3.77 10.24 1.49
N ARG A 67 2.95 11.29 1.52
CA ARG A 67 3.34 12.71 1.47
C ARG A 67 2.75 13.48 2.66
N PRO A 68 3.19 13.18 3.91
CA PRO A 68 2.72 13.89 5.11
C PRO A 68 3.12 15.38 5.13
N ASP A 69 3.97 15.81 4.20
CA ASP A 69 4.27 17.22 3.95
C ASP A 69 3.13 17.97 3.23
N LEU A 70 2.18 17.26 2.61
CA LEU A 70 1.08 17.86 1.83
C LEU A 70 -0.26 17.87 2.55
N ILE A 71 -0.45 17.02 3.57
CA ILE A 71 -1.69 16.85 4.31
C ILE A 71 -1.40 16.68 5.80
N PRO A 72 -2.33 17.04 6.71
CA PRO A 72 -2.12 16.81 8.14
C PRO A 72 -1.88 15.32 8.45
N GLU A 73 -1.08 15.05 9.47
CA GLU A 73 -0.63 13.71 9.85
C GLU A 73 -1.78 12.72 9.99
N GLU A 74 -2.89 13.14 10.63
CA GLU A 74 -4.07 12.29 10.86
C GLU A 74 -4.70 11.81 9.55
N TYR A 75 -4.66 12.63 8.49
CA TYR A 75 -5.11 12.25 7.16
C TYR A 75 -4.13 11.28 6.50
N SER A 76 -2.83 11.54 6.61
CA SER A 76 -1.80 10.66 6.05
C SER A 76 -1.88 9.26 6.66
N GLU A 77 -2.02 9.19 7.98
CA GLU A 77 -2.20 7.94 8.72
C GLU A 77 -3.46 7.19 8.29
N ALA A 78 -4.61 7.87 8.23
CA ALA A 78 -5.85 7.23 7.79
C ALA A 78 -5.73 6.70 6.35
N LEU A 79 -5.20 7.51 5.42
CA LEU A 79 -5.04 7.11 4.02
C LEU A 79 -3.99 6.01 3.84
N SER A 80 -3.04 5.83 4.75
CA SER A 80 -2.04 4.75 4.68
C SER A 80 -2.69 3.36 4.72
N THR A 81 -3.90 3.25 5.25
CA THR A 81 -4.70 2.02 5.26
C THR A 81 -5.19 1.61 3.87
N LEU A 82 -5.19 2.54 2.89
CA LEU A 82 -5.51 2.25 1.50
C LEU A 82 -4.40 1.50 0.77
N GLN A 83 -3.19 1.45 1.33
CA GLN A 83 -2.08 0.75 0.71
C GLN A 83 -2.40 -0.76 0.67
N ASP A 84 -2.28 -1.36 -0.52
CA ASP A 84 -2.51 -2.79 -0.70
C ASP A 84 -1.46 -3.57 0.11
N ARG A 85 -1.88 -4.08 1.26
CA ARG A 85 -1.08 -5.03 2.04
C ARG A 85 -1.32 -6.41 1.47
N VAL A 86 -0.48 -6.82 0.53
CA VAL A 86 -0.51 -8.21 0.06
C VAL A 86 0.02 -9.08 1.20
N PRO A 87 -0.77 -10.00 1.78
CA PRO A 87 -0.32 -10.82 2.90
C PRO A 87 0.89 -11.66 2.47
N PRO A 88 1.90 -11.84 3.34
CA PRO A 88 3.02 -12.71 3.03
C PRO A 88 2.54 -14.16 2.86
N PHE A 89 3.08 -14.84 1.86
CA PHE A 89 3.08 -16.30 1.80
C PHE A 89 4.03 -16.88 2.88
N PRO A 90 3.92 -18.17 3.26
CA PRO A 90 4.68 -18.73 4.36
C PRO A 90 6.21 -18.57 4.22
N THR A 91 6.88 -18.08 5.27
CA THR A 91 8.35 -17.90 5.26
C THR A 91 9.08 -19.22 5.02
N SER A 92 8.53 -20.36 5.46
CA SER A 92 9.10 -21.68 5.14
C SER A 92 9.22 -21.91 3.64
N LYS A 93 8.21 -21.49 2.87
CA LYS A 93 8.24 -21.56 1.40
C LYS A 93 9.25 -20.57 0.82
N ALA A 94 9.38 -19.38 1.40
CA ALA A 94 10.36 -18.39 0.94
C ALA A 94 11.80 -18.90 1.13
N LYS A 95 12.09 -19.51 2.28
CA LYS A 95 13.38 -20.14 2.57
C LYS A 95 13.67 -21.31 1.62
N GLN A 96 12.66 -22.11 1.28
CA GLN A 96 12.81 -23.16 0.29
C GLN A 96 13.18 -22.60 -1.09
N ILE A 97 12.47 -21.58 -1.57
CA ILE A 97 12.78 -20.91 -2.85
C ILE A 97 14.22 -20.38 -2.85
N LEU A 98 14.64 -19.72 -1.76
CA LEU A 98 16.02 -19.24 -1.62
C LEU A 98 17.05 -20.37 -1.67
N GLN A 99 16.78 -21.50 -1.02
CA GLN A 99 17.67 -22.66 -1.05
C GLN A 99 17.74 -23.29 -2.43
N ASP A 100 16.61 -23.43 -3.10
CA ASP A 100 16.51 -24.03 -4.43
C ASP A 100 17.21 -23.16 -5.49
N GLU A 101 17.09 -21.83 -5.41
CA GLU A 101 17.68 -20.89 -6.39
C GLU A 101 19.17 -20.60 -6.13
N LEU A 102 19.59 -20.48 -4.86
CA LEU A 102 20.97 -20.14 -4.51
C LEU A 102 21.88 -21.37 -4.32
N GLY A 103 21.30 -22.55 -4.07
CA GLY A 103 22.06 -23.78 -3.84
C GLY A 103 23.12 -23.61 -2.74
N THR A 104 24.39 -23.85 -3.09
CA THR A 104 25.53 -23.72 -2.16
C THR A 104 25.72 -22.29 -1.64
N GLN A 105 25.34 -21.28 -2.42
CA GLN A 105 25.46 -19.87 -2.05
C GLN A 105 24.48 -19.45 -0.95
N TYR A 106 23.44 -20.26 -0.67
CA TYR A 106 22.53 -20.00 0.45
C TYR A 106 23.28 -19.89 1.79
N THR A 107 24.42 -20.60 1.92
CA THR A 107 25.27 -20.55 3.13
C THR A 107 25.93 -19.20 3.39
N LEU A 108 26.04 -18.36 2.36
CA LEU A 108 26.57 -17.00 2.44
C LEU A 108 25.58 -16.04 3.10
N LEU A 109 24.28 -16.34 3.05
CA LEU A 109 23.25 -15.57 3.75
C LEU A 109 23.30 -15.87 5.25
N LYS A 110 23.49 -14.82 6.05
CA LYS A 110 23.47 -14.83 7.51
C LYS A 110 22.33 -13.98 8.03
N ASP A 111 21.89 -14.26 9.25
CA ASP A 111 20.92 -13.46 10.01
C ASP A 111 19.65 -13.07 9.24
N VAL A 112 19.15 -13.97 8.38
CA VAL A 112 17.91 -13.75 7.65
C VAL A 112 16.73 -13.73 8.62
N THR A 113 15.97 -12.65 8.63
CA THR A 113 14.81 -12.47 9.53
C THR A 113 13.78 -13.58 9.36
N THR A 114 13.13 -13.96 10.46
CA THR A 114 12.05 -14.97 10.47
C THR A 114 10.76 -14.46 9.87
N GLU A 115 10.51 -13.16 9.96
CA GLU A 115 9.38 -12.48 9.35
C GLU A 115 9.86 -11.58 8.20
N CYS A 116 9.01 -11.43 7.18
CA CYS A 116 9.28 -10.50 6.10
C CYS A 116 9.17 -9.05 6.61
N VAL A 117 10.06 -8.19 6.16
CA VAL A 117 9.99 -6.74 6.44
C VAL A 117 8.99 -6.05 5.53
N ALA A 118 8.72 -6.61 4.35
CA ALA A 118 7.72 -6.10 3.42
C ALA A 118 7.17 -7.23 2.54
N SER A 119 5.93 -7.06 2.07
CA SER A 119 5.27 -7.98 1.14
C SER A 119 4.51 -7.20 0.09
N ALA A 120 4.68 -7.58 -1.17
CA ALA A 120 4.09 -6.95 -2.34
C ALA A 120 3.52 -7.99 -3.30
N SER A 121 2.89 -7.52 -4.38
CA SER A 121 2.25 -8.37 -5.40
C SER A 121 3.21 -9.37 -6.05
N ILE A 122 4.50 -9.03 -6.22
CA ILE A 122 5.46 -9.88 -6.93
C ILE A 122 6.35 -10.70 -5.99
N GLY A 123 6.48 -10.31 -4.72
CA GLY A 123 7.42 -10.94 -3.81
C GLY A 123 7.35 -10.41 -2.39
N GLN A 124 8.19 -10.97 -1.54
CA GLN A 124 8.42 -10.52 -0.17
C GLN A 124 9.88 -10.13 0.03
N VAL A 125 10.15 -9.26 1.00
CA VAL A 125 11.50 -8.81 1.34
C VAL A 125 11.83 -9.25 2.76
N TYR A 126 13.02 -9.78 2.95
CA TYR A 126 13.63 -10.12 4.22
C TYR A 126 14.88 -9.27 4.43
N LYS A 127 15.26 -9.06 5.69
CA LYS A 127 16.55 -8.46 6.03
C LYS A 127 17.53 -9.60 6.34
N GLY A 128 18.77 -9.45 5.90
CA GLY A 128 19.84 -10.40 6.21
C GLY A 128 21.21 -9.77 6.02
N ARG A 129 22.24 -10.59 6.11
CA ARG A 129 23.64 -10.22 5.87
C ARG A 129 24.28 -11.19 4.89
N ILE A 130 25.29 -10.72 4.16
CA ILE A 130 26.19 -11.56 3.37
C ILE A 130 27.63 -11.34 3.80
N LEU A 131 28.45 -12.37 3.63
CA LEU A 131 29.91 -12.23 3.71
C LEU A 131 30.43 -11.86 2.32
N THR A 132 31.13 -10.73 2.20
CA THR A 132 31.80 -10.35 0.95
C THR A 132 33.02 -11.24 0.71
N GLU A 133 33.57 -11.23 -0.51
CA GLU A 133 34.82 -11.94 -0.81
C GLU A 133 36.01 -11.44 0.03
N GLU A 134 35.91 -10.21 0.52
CA GLU A 134 36.89 -9.54 1.39
C GLU A 134 36.72 -9.91 2.88
N GLY A 135 35.69 -10.69 3.22
CA GLY A 135 35.40 -11.16 4.57
C GLY A 135 34.60 -10.18 5.45
N GLU A 136 34.03 -9.13 4.86
CA GLU A 136 33.19 -8.17 5.58
C GLU A 136 31.72 -8.58 5.57
N GLU A 137 31.00 -8.28 6.65
CA GLU A 137 29.55 -8.46 6.70
C GLU A 137 28.82 -7.25 6.12
N GLN A 138 28.01 -7.47 5.09
CA GLN A 138 27.19 -6.43 4.48
C GLN A 138 25.70 -6.71 4.70
N GLU A 139 24.96 -5.72 5.19
CA GLU A 139 23.51 -5.79 5.32
C GLU A 139 22.84 -5.74 3.94
N VAL A 140 21.89 -6.65 3.70
CA VAL A 140 21.18 -6.78 2.43
C VAL A 140 19.68 -6.95 2.61
N ALA A 141 18.93 -6.47 1.61
CA ALA A 141 17.51 -6.75 1.44
C ALA A 141 17.36 -7.95 0.50
N ILE A 142 16.81 -9.06 1.01
CA ILE A 142 16.64 -10.31 0.28
C ILE A 142 15.20 -10.37 -0.22
N LYS A 143 15.01 -10.13 -1.51
CA LYS A 143 13.68 -10.19 -2.14
C LYS A 143 13.42 -11.57 -2.72
N VAL A 144 12.40 -12.25 -2.22
CA VAL A 144 11.96 -13.57 -2.69
C VAL A 144 10.71 -13.41 -3.54
N GLN A 145 10.76 -13.92 -4.76
CA GLN A 145 9.63 -13.88 -5.69
C GLN A 145 8.50 -14.79 -5.20
N ARG A 146 7.23 -14.37 -5.42
CA ARG A 146 6.08 -15.22 -5.11
C ARG A 146 6.08 -16.46 -6.00
N PRO A 147 5.72 -17.63 -5.45
CA PRO A 147 5.54 -18.82 -6.28
C PRO A 147 4.47 -18.55 -7.35
N ASN A 148 4.70 -19.05 -8.56
CA ASN A 148 3.80 -18.93 -9.72
C ASN A 148 3.56 -17.52 -10.26
N VAL A 149 4.25 -16.47 -9.78
CA VAL A 149 3.97 -15.10 -10.23
C VAL A 149 4.18 -14.90 -11.73
N LEU A 150 5.09 -15.65 -12.37
CA LEU A 150 5.26 -15.58 -13.83
C LEU A 150 4.02 -16.07 -14.58
N ALA A 151 3.36 -17.12 -14.07
CA ALA A 151 2.13 -17.62 -14.66
C ALA A 151 0.97 -16.62 -14.46
N GLU A 152 0.90 -15.96 -13.30
CA GLU A 152 -0.09 -14.91 -13.02
C GLU A 152 0.11 -13.70 -13.94
N ILE A 153 1.35 -13.20 -14.07
CA ILE A 153 1.67 -12.08 -14.97
C ILE A 153 1.36 -12.44 -16.43
N ALA A 154 1.67 -13.67 -16.87
CA ALA A 154 1.39 -14.11 -18.23
C ALA A 154 -0.12 -14.16 -18.52
N LEU A 155 -0.93 -14.58 -17.54
CA LEU A 155 -2.38 -14.56 -17.64
C LEU A 155 -2.93 -13.13 -17.73
N ASP A 156 -2.42 -12.23 -16.88
CA ASP A 156 -2.82 -10.81 -16.87
C ASP A 156 -2.51 -10.09 -18.20
N LEU A 157 -1.40 -10.43 -18.86
CA LEU A 157 -1.01 -9.86 -20.15
C LEU A 157 -1.78 -10.44 -21.35
N TYR A 158 -2.35 -11.64 -21.19
CA TYR A 158 -3.10 -12.31 -22.25
C TYR A 158 -4.56 -11.83 -22.34
N LEU A 159 -5.11 -11.29 -21.25
CA LEU A 159 -6.47 -10.74 -21.16
C LEU A 159 -6.55 -9.27 -21.61
#